data_AF-A0A7J7KWS7-F1
#
_entry.id   AF-A0A7J7KWS7-F1
#
_cell.length_a   1.000
_cell.length_b   1.000
_cell.length_c   1.000
_cell.angle_alpha   90.00
_cell.angle_beta   90.00
_cell.angle_gamma   90.00
#
_symmetry.space_group_name_H-M   'P 1'
#
loop_
_entity.id
_entity.type
_entity.pdbx_description
1 polymer ?
#
loop_
_entity_poly.entity_id
_entity_poly.type
_entity_poly.pdbx_seq_one_letter_code
_entity_poly.pdbx_strand_id
1 'polypeptide(L)'
;MNVSQAKTHIQSGDIQGIIDPLLGNDYNIQSMWKIAEKAMMCVQSHGSMRPSISEVLKEIQDALLIEKEADAAREGNFDDLSRSSLHSSTNMGMGSMDPGATESNILFDDSLSQPSAR
;
A
#
# COMPACT_ATOMS: atom_id res chain seq x y z
N MET A 1 2.18 -13.89 20.57
CA MET A 1 2.23 -15.02 19.61
C MET A 1 3.63 -15.10 19.01
N ASN A 2 4.19 -16.30 18.83
CA ASN A 2 5.48 -16.50 18.16
C ASN A 2 5.30 -17.03 16.71
N VAL A 3 6.39 -17.07 15.94
CA VAL A 3 6.36 -17.50 14.51
C VAL A 3 5.88 -18.94 14.34
N SER A 4 6.27 -19.85 15.23
CA SER A 4 5.84 -21.26 15.17
C SER A 4 4.34 -21.40 15.39
N GLN A 5 3.77 -20.64 16.33
CA GLN A 5 2.33 -20.60 16.55
C GLN A 5 1.59 -20.02 15.35
N ALA A 6 2.04 -18.88 14.82
CA ALA A 6 1.45 -18.26 13.64
C ALA A 6 1.44 -19.22 12.43
N LYS A 7 2.54 -19.96 12.24
CA LYS A 7 2.65 -20.97 11.19
C LYS A 7 1.58 -22.06 11.30
N THR A 8 1.34 -22.58 12.51
CA THR A 8 0.32 -23.62 12.73
C THR A 8 -1.08 -23.11 12.36
N HIS A 9 -1.44 -21.90 12.80
CA HIS A 9 -2.72 -21.26 12.47
C HIS A 9 -2.91 -21.09 10.94
N ILE A 10 -1.89 -20.57 10.25
CA ILE A 10 -1.91 -20.41 8.79
C ILE A 10 -2.09 -21.76 8.08
N GLN A 11 -1.34 -22.80 8.51
CA GLN A 11 -1.42 -24.14 7.92
C GLN A 11 -2.75 -24.84 8.16
N SER A 12 -3.45 -24.52 9.26
CA SER A 12 -4.78 -25.05 9.55
C SER A 12 -5.91 -24.25 8.90
N GLY A 13 -5.61 -23.18 8.16
CA GLY A 13 -6.64 -22.29 7.58
C GLY A 13 -7.26 -21.32 8.59
N ASP A 14 -6.69 -21.19 9.79
CA ASP A 14 -7.20 -20.35 10.86
C ASP A 14 -6.45 -19.01 10.89
N ILE A 15 -6.79 -18.13 9.95
CA ILE A 15 -6.22 -16.78 9.92
C ILE A 15 -6.65 -15.93 11.13
N GLN A 16 -7.84 -16.20 11.68
CA GLN A 16 -8.37 -15.45 12.81
C GLN A 16 -7.51 -15.61 14.06
N GLY A 17 -6.94 -16.80 14.26
CA GLY A 17 -6.01 -17.08 15.35
C GLY A 17 -4.72 -16.24 15.35
N ILE A 18 -4.41 -15.53 14.25
CA ILE A 18 -3.21 -14.67 14.16
C ILE A 18 -3.51 -13.17 14.11
N ILE A 19 -4.77 -12.77 14.02
CA ILE A 19 -5.16 -11.36 13.91
C ILE A 19 -5.15 -10.70 15.29
N ASP A 20 -4.67 -9.46 15.35
CA ASP A 20 -4.71 -8.68 16.59
C ASP A 20 -6.17 -8.45 17.03
N PRO A 21 -6.58 -8.91 18.23
CA PRO A 21 -7.95 -8.72 18.72
C PRO A 21 -8.39 -7.25 18.77
N LEU A 22 -7.45 -6.30 18.86
CA LEU A 22 -7.74 -4.87 18.87
C LEU A 22 -8.23 -4.34 17.51
N LEU A 23 -8.01 -5.07 16.41
CA LEU A 23 -8.56 -4.75 15.10
C LEU A 23 -10.07 -5.07 15.01
N GLY A 24 -10.62 -5.84 15.94
CA GLY A 24 -12.03 -6.21 15.94
C GLY A 24 -12.42 -6.94 14.66
N ASN A 25 -13.29 -6.34 13.85
CA ASN A 25 -13.71 -6.83 12.53
C ASN A 25 -13.42 -5.80 11.42
N ASP A 26 -12.49 -4.88 11.67
CA ASP A 26 -12.16 -3.78 10.76
C ASP A 26 -10.98 -4.14 9.86
N TYR A 27 -11.18 -5.19 9.06
CA TYR A 27 -10.23 -5.66 8.06
C TYR A 27 -10.90 -6.57 7.05
N ASN A 28 -10.30 -6.66 5.87
CA ASN A 28 -10.62 -7.62 4.85
C ASN A 28 -9.80 -8.91 5.02
N ILE A 29 -10.50 -10.04 5.08
CA ILE A 29 -9.88 -11.36 5.26
C ILE A 29 -8.88 -11.72 4.15
N GLN A 30 -9.12 -11.28 2.91
CA GLN A 30 -8.26 -11.55 1.76
C GLN A 30 -6.95 -10.76 1.86
N SER A 31 -7.00 -9.52 2.34
CA SER A 31 -5.79 -8.74 2.59
C SER A 31 -4.93 -9.41 3.68
N MET A 32 -5.58 -9.89 4.76
CA MET A 32 -4.90 -10.52 5.89
C MET A 32 -4.19 -11.81 5.48
N TRP A 33 -4.83 -12.65 4.66
CA TRP A 33 -4.19 -13.83 4.07
C TRP A 33 -2.96 -13.46 3.26
N LYS A 34 -3.09 -12.46 2.39
CA LYS A 34 -2.03 -12.01 1.49
C LYS A 34 -0.80 -11.52 2.27
N ILE A 35 -1.00 -10.74 3.34
CA ILE A 35 0.07 -10.31 4.24
C ILE A 35 0.67 -11.49 5.01
N ALA A 36 -0.16 -12.38 5.57
CA ALA A 36 0.30 -13.52 6.36
C ALA A 36 1.20 -14.47 5.55
N GLU A 37 0.82 -14.78 4.32
CA GLU A 37 1.61 -15.62 3.43
C GLU A 37 2.99 -15.02 3.14
N LYS A 38 3.05 -13.71 2.84
CA LYS A 38 4.33 -13.03 2.60
C LYS A 38 5.19 -12.95 3.85
N ALA A 39 4.59 -12.64 5.00
CA ALA A 39 5.29 -12.57 6.27
C ALA A 39 5.96 -13.92 6.60
N MET A 40 5.31 -15.04 6.29
CA MET A 40 5.88 -16.38 6.44
C MET A 40 7.09 -16.64 5.53
N MET A 41 7.17 -16.01 4.37
CA MET A 41 8.35 -16.06 3.50
C MET A 41 9.49 -15.18 4.04
N CYS A 42 9.18 -14.02 4.64
CA CYS A 42 10.18 -13.11 5.21
C CYS A 42 10.98 -13.72 6.38
N VAL A 43 10.38 -14.66 7.11
CA VAL A 43 10.98 -15.27 8.32
C VAL A 43 11.60 -16.65 8.06
N GLN A 44 11.87 -17.01 6.81
CA GLN A 44 12.54 -18.27 6.48
C GLN A 44 13.93 -18.37 7.11
N SER A 45 14.31 -19.57 7.54
CA SER A 45 15.61 -19.83 8.18
C SER A 45 16.78 -19.47 7.26
N HIS A 46 16.65 -19.75 5.96
CA HIS A 46 17.66 -19.43 4.95
C HIS A 46 17.34 -18.10 4.27
N GLY A 47 18.28 -17.16 4.30
CA GLY A 47 18.11 -15.82 3.73
C GLY A 47 17.80 -15.81 2.24
N SER A 48 18.33 -16.78 1.48
CA SER A 48 18.07 -16.94 0.05
C SER A 48 16.62 -17.31 -0.30
N MET A 49 15.83 -17.78 0.67
CA MET A 49 14.40 -18.08 0.48
C MET A 49 13.51 -16.91 0.90
N ARG A 50 14.10 -15.84 1.46
CA ARG A 50 13.37 -14.64 1.85
C ARG A 50 13.15 -13.79 0.60
N PRO A 51 11.96 -13.19 0.44
CA PRO A 51 11.69 -12.29 -0.68
C PRO A 51 12.57 -11.04 -0.60
N SER A 52 12.82 -10.43 -1.75
CA SER A 52 13.37 -9.08 -1.82
C SER A 52 12.39 -8.05 -1.23
N ILE A 53 12.91 -6.91 -0.79
CA ILE A 53 12.05 -5.85 -0.23
C ILE A 53 11.02 -5.35 -1.26
N SER A 54 11.35 -5.35 -2.55
CA SER A 54 10.45 -4.97 -3.63
C SER A 54 9.27 -5.92 -3.76
N GLU A 55 9.50 -7.24 -3.60
CA GLU A 55 8.42 -8.24 -3.60
C GLU A 55 7.53 -8.12 -2.36
N VAL A 56 8.09 -7.78 -1.21
CA VAL A 56 7.32 -7.50 0.02
C VAL A 56 6.47 -6.25 -0.18
N LEU A 57 7.04 -5.17 -0.74
CA LEU A 57 6.33 -3.92 -0.99
C LEU A 57 5.15 -4.11 -1.94
N LYS A 58 5.35 -4.88 -3.02
CA LYS A 58 4.28 -5.22 -3.96
C LYS A 58 3.12 -5.92 -3.24
N GLU A 59 3.41 -6.89 -2.38
CA GLU A 59 2.38 -7.61 -1.66
C GLU A 59 1.58 -6.73 -0.69
N ILE A 60 2.28 -5.82 -0.01
CA ILE A 60 1.65 -4.83 0.86
C ILE A 60 0.72 -3.90 0.06
N GLN A 61 1.17 -3.43 -1.10
CA GLN A 61 0.36 -2.59 -1.98
C GLN A 61 -0.90 -3.32 -2.47
N ASP A 62 -0.76 -4.58 -2.89
CA ASP A 62 -1.89 -5.42 -3.29
C ASP A 62 -2.89 -5.62 -2.15
N ALA A 63 -2.42 -5.88 -0.93
CA ALA A 63 -3.29 -6.04 0.24
C ALA A 63 -4.05 -4.73 0.57
N LEU A 64 -3.37 -3.57 0.46
CA LEU A 64 -4.00 -2.26 0.66
C LEU A 64 -5.06 -1.95 -0.40
N LEU A 65 -4.88 -2.38 -1.65
CA LEU A 65 -5.90 -2.22 -2.70
C LEU A 65 -7.16 -3.03 -2.36
N ILE A 66 -6.99 -4.25 -1.86
CA ILE A 66 -8.11 -5.11 -1.43
C ILE A 66 -8.88 -4.47 -0.27
N GLU A 67 -8.20 -3.89 0.72
CA GLU A 67 -8.85 -3.18 1.84
C GLU A 67 -9.66 -1.98 1.33
N LYS A 68 -9.05 -1.13 0.51
CA LYS A 68 -9.71 0.07 -0.04
C LYS A 68 -10.95 -0.26 -0.88
N GLU A 69 -10.90 -1.33 -1.67
CA GLU A 69 -12.05 -1.79 -2.45
C GLU A 69 -13.18 -2.26 -1.53
N ALA A 70 -12.85 -2.91 -0.41
CA ALA A 70 -13.83 -3.34 0.58
C ALA A 70 -14.48 -2.17 1.31
N ASP A 71 -13.71 -1.13 1.64
CA ASP A 71 -14.23 0.10 2.24
C ASP A 71 -15.16 0.85 1.29
N ALA A 72 -14.75 1.03 0.03
CA ALA A 72 -15.57 1.67 -0.99
C ALA A 72 -16.92 0.94 -1.21
N ALA A 73 -16.93 -0.39 -1.11
CA ALA A 73 -18.16 -1.19 -1.19
C ALA A 73 -19.09 -0.98 0.03
N ARG A 74 -18.53 -0.67 1.20
CA ARG A 74 -19.30 -0.38 2.43
C ARG A 74 -19.83 1.04 2.45
N GLU A 75 -19.14 1.97 1.80
CA GLU A 75 -19.47 3.40 1.72
C GLU A 75 -20.45 3.77 0.58
N GLY A 76 -21.02 2.77 -0.11
CA GLY A 76 -21.96 2.96 -1.22
C GLY A 76 -23.31 3.58 -0.83
N ASN A 77 -23.33 4.85 -0.42
CA ASN A 77 -24.43 5.81 -0.63
C ASN A 77 -23.93 7.28 -0.57
N PHE A 78 -23.04 7.67 -1.47
CA PHE A 78 -23.04 9.06 -1.95
C PHE A 78 -22.74 9.07 -3.46
N ASP A 79 -23.81 9.20 -4.22
CA ASP A 79 -23.83 9.63 -5.60
C ASP A 79 -23.08 10.97 -5.77
N ASP A 80 -21.84 10.92 -6.27
CA ASP A 80 -21.32 11.96 -7.18
C ASP A 80 -20.16 11.44 -8.04
N LEU A 81 -20.50 10.56 -8.99
CA LEU A 81 -19.72 10.46 -10.23
C LEU A 81 -20.16 11.61 -11.14
N SER A 82 -19.79 12.85 -10.82
CA SER A 82 -20.02 13.98 -11.71
C SER A 82 -18.74 14.39 -12.43
N ARG A 83 -18.66 13.84 -13.65
CA ARG A 83 -18.26 14.53 -14.87
C ARG A 83 -16.78 14.89 -14.99
N SER A 84 -16.10 14.04 -15.74
CA SER A 84 -15.15 14.44 -16.78
C SER A 84 -15.52 15.81 -17.40
N SER A 85 -14.62 16.79 -17.33
CA SER A 85 -14.42 17.70 -18.44
C SER A 85 -13.00 18.24 -18.44
N LEU A 86 -12.28 17.84 -19.48
CA LEU A 86 -11.21 18.58 -20.12
C LEU A 86 -11.57 20.08 -20.23
N HIS A 87 -10.55 20.92 -20.30
CA HIS A 87 -10.57 22.34 -20.62
C HIS A 87 -10.78 23.33 -19.46
N SER A 88 -9.67 23.91 -18.98
CA SER A 88 -9.56 25.37 -18.82
C SER A 88 -8.11 25.79 -18.81
N SER A 89 -7.55 25.89 -20.01
CA SER A 89 -6.44 26.77 -20.29
C SER A 89 -6.84 28.20 -19.92
N THR A 90 -6.18 28.77 -18.91
CA THR A 90 -6.20 30.22 -18.67
C THR A 90 -4.77 30.71 -18.56
N ASN A 91 -4.33 31.37 -19.62
CA ASN A 91 -3.13 32.19 -19.65
C ASN A 91 -3.56 33.63 -19.37
N MET A 92 -3.24 34.18 -18.20
CA MET A 92 -3.35 35.62 -17.91
C MET A 92 -2.26 36.06 -16.92
N GLY A 93 -1.34 36.88 -17.40
CA GLY A 93 -0.89 38.13 -16.75
C GLY A 93 -0.09 38.09 -15.44
N MET A 94 1.20 38.45 -15.57
CA MET A 94 2.10 39.15 -14.63
C MET A 94 1.48 39.75 -13.33
N GLY A 95 2.00 39.37 -12.15
CA GLY A 95 1.73 40.02 -10.86
C GLY A 95 2.53 39.40 -9.71
N SER A 96 3.16 40.24 -8.88
CA SER A 96 4.21 39.95 -7.90
C SER A 96 3.70 39.70 -6.46
N MET A 97 4.58 39.10 -5.62
CA MET A 97 4.63 38.99 -4.15
C MET A 97 4.27 37.62 -3.48
N ASP A 98 5.33 36.99 -2.94
CA ASP A 98 5.43 35.97 -1.86
C ASP A 98 4.71 36.43 -0.56
N PRO A 99 4.07 35.57 0.29
CA PRO A 99 4.78 34.61 1.15
C PRO A 99 4.05 33.29 1.51
N GLY A 100 4.83 32.25 1.84
CA GLY A 100 4.38 31.23 2.80
C GLY A 100 4.60 29.78 2.39
N ALA A 101 5.50 29.11 3.10
CA ALA A 101 5.86 27.71 2.99
C ALA A 101 4.72 26.73 3.33
N THR A 102 4.98 25.44 3.03
CA THR A 102 4.15 24.21 3.12
C THR A 102 3.32 23.99 1.84
N GLU A 103 3.48 22.91 1.08
CA GLU A 103 3.75 21.53 1.46
C GLU A 103 4.73 20.87 0.48
N SER A 104 5.61 20.03 1.02
CA SER A 104 6.61 19.27 0.30
C SER A 104 5.97 18.20 -0.58
N ASN A 105 5.69 18.53 -1.84
CA ASN A 105 5.56 17.51 -2.88
C ASN A 105 6.96 16.98 -3.17
N ILE A 106 7.27 15.79 -2.65
CA ILE A 106 8.44 15.00 -3.03
C ILE A 106 8.32 14.62 -4.51
N LEU A 107 8.76 15.54 -5.38
CA LEU A 107 9.10 15.25 -6.76
C LEU A 107 10.39 14.44 -6.72
N PHE A 108 10.27 13.12 -6.91
CA PHE A 108 11.43 12.27 -7.13
C PHE A 108 12.05 12.66 -8.48
N ASP A 109 13.20 13.29 -8.42
CA ASP A 109 14.02 13.62 -9.57
C ASP A 109 14.60 12.32 -10.15
N ASP A 110 14.15 11.93 -11.34
CA ASP A 110 14.63 10.77 -12.09
C ASP A 110 15.88 11.12 -12.91
N SER A 111 16.94 11.59 -12.23
CA SER A 111 18.22 11.90 -12.89
C SER A 111 19.40 11.18 -12.24
N LEU A 112 19.45 9.85 -12.37
CA LEU A 112 20.73 9.11 -12.35
C LEU A 112 20.79 8.06 -13.46
N SER A 113 20.58 8.51 -14.70
CA SER A 113 21.02 7.78 -15.89
C SER A 113 22.33 8.40 -16.41
N GLN A 114 23.47 8.03 -15.84
CA GLN A 114 24.73 8.12 -16.59
C GLN A 114 25.79 7.13 -16.08
N PRO A 115 26.02 6.01 -16.78
CA PRO A 115 27.24 5.23 -16.59
C PRO A 115 28.42 6.00 -17.19
N SER A 116 29.44 6.29 -16.37
CA SER A 116 30.75 6.74 -16.85
C SER A 116 31.51 5.53 -17.39
N ALA A 117 31.77 5.53 -18.70
CA ALA A 117 32.71 4.60 -19.31
C ALA A 117 34.14 5.01 -18.95
N ARG A 118 34.91 4.06 -18.43
CA ARG A 118 36.36 4.10 -18.48
C ARG A 118 36.93 2.70 -18.62
#